data_AF-A0A516NFY7-F1
#
_entry.id   AF-A0A516NFY7-F1
#
_cell.length_a   1.000
_cell.length_b   1.000
_cell.length_c   1.000
_cell.angle_alpha   90.00
_cell.angle_beta   90.00
_cell.angle_gamma   90.00
#
_symmetry.space_group_name_H-M   'P 1'
#
loop_
_entity.id
_entity.type
_entity.pdbx_description
1 polymer ?
#
loop_
_entity_poly.entity_id
_entity_poly.type
_entity_poly.pdbx_seq_one_letter_code
_entity_poly.pdbx_strand_id
1 'polypeptide(L)'
;MKRGDRKSTCPMNLFLELFGDPWTLLLLRDMLLLGKRRPTEFLESDERISTNILTDRLKRLEAADMVRRRGTGQRNQVHYLPTEKAVDVLPVLFDMALWSMRHESDSAPLQSVIDRIRTDPDAYIADIRADITRETAAA
;
A
#
# COMPACT_ATOMS: atom_id res chain seq x y z
N MET A 1 15.05 -11.87 -17.83
CA MET A 1 15.82 -12.00 -16.57
C MET A 1 15.24 -13.19 -15.82
N LYS A 2 16.03 -14.23 -15.54
CA LYS A 2 15.56 -15.45 -14.86
C LYS A 2 15.09 -15.09 -13.44
N ARG A 3 13.92 -15.59 -13.03
CA ARG A 3 13.49 -15.61 -11.62
C ARG A 3 14.53 -16.41 -10.84
N GLY A 4 15.42 -15.76 -10.09
CA GLY A 4 16.41 -16.46 -9.27
C GLY A 4 17.55 -15.61 -8.72
N ASP A 5 18.13 -14.71 -9.52
CA ASP A 5 19.25 -13.89 -9.05
C ASP A 5 18.75 -12.58 -8.45
N ARG A 6 18.75 -12.50 -7.12
CA ARG A 6 18.68 -11.23 -6.41
C ARG A 6 19.85 -10.38 -6.90
N LYS A 7 19.57 -9.16 -7.39
CA LYS A 7 20.63 -8.30 -7.95
C LYS A 7 21.68 -7.94 -6.90
N SER A 8 21.25 -7.79 -5.65
CA SER A 8 22.13 -7.57 -4.50
C SER A 8 21.45 -7.95 -3.19
N THR A 9 22.24 -8.12 -2.14
CA THR A 9 21.78 -8.30 -0.75
C THR A 9 21.54 -6.97 -0.03
N CYS A 10 21.71 -5.83 -0.72
CA CYS A 10 21.49 -4.51 -0.14
C CYS A 10 20.01 -4.34 0.25
N PRO A 11 19.68 -4.01 1.52
CA PRO A 11 18.29 -3.83 1.95
C PRO A 11 17.51 -2.80 1.12
N MET A 12 18.18 -1.73 0.68
CA MET A 12 17.57 -0.72 -0.19
C MET A 12 17.20 -1.28 -1.56
N ASN A 13 18.07 -2.10 -2.16
CA ASN A 13 17.75 -2.75 -3.43
C ASN A 13 16.61 -3.77 -3.26
N LEU A 14 16.60 -4.53 -2.16
CA LEU A 14 15.51 -5.46 -1.86
C LEU A 14 14.16 -4.73 -1.71
N PHE A 15 14.16 -3.56 -1.08
CA PHE A 15 13.00 -2.68 -1.02
C PHE A 15 12.58 -2.25 -2.44
N LEU A 16 13.52 -1.72 -3.24
CA LEU A 16 13.24 -1.24 -4.59
C LEU A 16 12.81 -2.35 -5.57
N GLU A 17 13.24 -3.60 -5.38
CA GLU A 17 12.77 -4.73 -6.20
C GLU A 17 11.26 -4.98 -6.02
N LEU A 18 10.72 -4.67 -4.83
CA LEU A 18 9.30 -4.80 -4.51
C LEU A 18 8.52 -3.50 -4.76
N PHE A 19 9.03 -2.37 -4.28
CA PHE A 19 8.32 -1.09 -4.22
C PHE A 19 8.77 -0.05 -5.24
N GLY A 20 9.87 -0.28 -5.95
CA GLY A 20 10.53 0.66 -6.86
C GLY A 20 9.79 0.86 -8.18
N ASP A 21 8.48 1.07 -8.13
CA ASP A 21 7.65 1.46 -9.24
C ASP A 21 6.56 2.45 -8.78
N PRO A 22 5.97 3.25 -9.69
CA PRO A 22 5.08 4.34 -9.30
C PRO A 22 3.80 3.91 -8.56
N TRP A 23 3.37 2.64 -8.69
CA TRP A 23 2.02 2.22 -8.30
C TRP A 23 1.97 1.44 -7.00
N THR A 24 3.01 0.66 -6.69
CA THR A 24 2.96 -0.29 -5.56
C THR A 24 2.71 0.42 -4.23
N LEU A 25 3.40 1.53 -3.96
CA LEU A 25 3.21 2.31 -2.72
C LEU A 25 1.88 3.09 -2.70
N LEU A 26 1.36 3.51 -3.86
CA LEU A 26 0.04 4.14 -3.95
C LEU A 26 -1.08 3.15 -3.63
N LEU A 27 -0.98 1.90 -4.10
CA LEU A 27 -1.94 0.86 -3.75
C LEU A 27 -1.94 0.56 -2.25
N LEU A 28 -0.75 0.52 -1.62
CA LEU A 28 -0.65 0.33 -0.18
C LEU A 28 -1.18 1.53 0.60
N ARG A 29 -0.93 2.77 0.15
CA ARG A 29 -1.55 3.98 0.70
C ARG A 29 -3.08 3.85 0.66
N ASP A 30 -3.63 3.49 -0.49
CA ASP A 30 -5.07 3.36 -0.68
C ASP A 30 -5.70 2.30 0.24
N MET A 31 -5.03 1.17 0.43
CA MET A 31 -5.50 0.13 1.35
C MET A 31 -5.39 0.55 2.81
N LEU A 32 -4.23 1.06 3.22
CA LEU A 32 -3.93 1.29 4.64
C LEU A 32 -4.53 2.58 5.18
N LEU A 33 -4.61 3.63 4.35
CA LEU A 33 -5.02 4.97 4.78
C LEU A 33 -6.42 5.34 4.29
N LEU A 34 -6.86 4.80 3.15
CA LEU A 34 -8.16 5.12 2.55
C LEU A 34 -9.17 3.97 2.65
N GLY A 35 -8.77 2.81 3.18
CA GLY A 35 -9.66 1.68 3.38
C GLY A 35 -10.11 0.96 2.10
N LYS A 36 -9.48 1.22 0.94
CA LYS A 36 -9.86 0.57 -0.32
C LYS A 36 -9.52 -0.93 -0.29
N ARG A 37 -10.40 -1.77 -0.84
CA ARG A 37 -10.27 -3.25 -0.86
C ARG A 37 -10.54 -3.86 -2.23
N ARG A 38 -11.34 -3.22 -3.07
CA ARG A 38 -11.83 -3.78 -4.34
C ARG A 38 -11.03 -3.20 -5.52
N PRO A 39 -10.80 -4.00 -6.59
CA PRO A 39 -10.20 -3.51 -7.83
C PRO A 39 -10.82 -2.21 -8.38
N THR A 40 -12.15 -2.09 -8.32
CA THR A 40 -12.88 -0.92 -8.82
C THR A 40 -12.52 0.35 -8.06
N GLU A 41 -12.36 0.26 -6.74
CA GLU A 41 -12.02 1.42 -5.89
C GLU A 41 -10.62 1.96 -6.22
N PHE A 42 -9.66 1.08 -6.56
CA PHE A 42 -8.32 1.48 -6.99
C PHE A 42 -8.32 2.11 -8.39
N LEU A 43 -9.19 1.64 -9.30
CA LEU A 43 -9.34 2.22 -10.63
C LEU A 43 -9.98 3.62 -10.59
N GLU A 44 -10.75 3.89 -9.54
CA GLU A 44 -11.39 5.18 -9.27
C GLU A 44 -10.46 6.16 -8.51
N SER A 45 -9.24 5.75 -8.14
CA SER A 45 -8.24 6.67 -7.57
C SER A 45 -7.82 7.75 -8.57
N ASP A 46 -7.45 8.93 -8.05
CA ASP A 46 -7.11 10.11 -8.86
C ASP A 46 -5.94 9.86 -9.83
N GLU A 47 -5.03 8.95 -9.48
CA GLU A 47 -3.88 8.61 -10.32
C GLU A 47 -4.24 7.74 -11.53
N ARG A 48 -5.48 7.24 -11.62
CA ARG A 48 -6.03 6.51 -12.78
C ARG A 48 -5.14 5.36 -13.28
N ILE A 49 -4.80 4.46 -12.37
CA ILE A 49 -4.05 3.24 -12.69
C ILE A 49 -4.79 2.42 -13.77
N SER A 50 -4.06 1.94 -14.78
CA SER A 50 -4.66 1.09 -15.80
C SER A 50 -4.92 -0.33 -15.27
N THR A 51 -5.97 -0.98 -15.78
CA THR A 51 -6.39 -2.33 -15.33
C THR A 51 -5.29 -3.38 -15.42
N ASN A 52 -4.47 -3.36 -16.47
CA ASN A 52 -3.37 -4.32 -16.65
C ASN A 52 -2.28 -4.13 -15.59
N ILE A 53 -1.91 -2.87 -15.31
CA ILE A 53 -0.90 -2.54 -14.30
C ILE A 53 -1.43 -2.86 -12.90
N LEU A 54 -2.67 -2.49 -12.58
CA LEU A 54 -3.31 -2.86 -11.31
C LEU A 54 -3.28 -4.37 -11.09
N THR A 55 -3.67 -5.15 -12.10
CA THR A 55 -3.69 -6.61 -12.01
C THR A 55 -2.29 -7.19 -11.77
N ASP A 56 -1.27 -6.67 -12.46
CA ASP A 56 0.11 -7.08 -12.25
C ASP A 56 0.59 -6.75 -10.82
N ARG A 57 0.34 -5.53 -10.34
CA ARG A 57 0.78 -5.09 -9.01
C ARG A 57 0.10 -5.84 -7.87
N LEU A 58 -1.21 -6.09 -7.97
CA LEU A 58 -1.91 -6.90 -6.97
C LEU A 58 -1.34 -8.32 -6.89
N LYS A 59 -1.00 -8.93 -8.04
CA LYS A 59 -0.33 -10.25 -8.05
C LYS A 59 1.07 -10.20 -7.43
N ARG A 60 1.84 -9.12 -7.66
CA ARG A 60 3.17 -8.96 -7.06
C ARG A 60 3.09 -8.76 -5.54
N LEU A 61 2.13 -7.95 -5.07
CA LEU A 61 1.87 -7.75 -3.65
C LEU A 61 1.41 -9.05 -2.97
N GLU A 62 0.56 -9.84 -3.62
CA GLU A 62 0.11 -11.15 -3.12
C GLU A 62 1.29 -12.12 -3.03
N ALA A 63 2.12 -12.21 -4.07
CA ALA A 63 3.32 -13.05 -4.06
C ALA A 63 4.36 -12.64 -3.01
N ALA A 64 4.34 -11.38 -2.56
CA ALA A 64 5.21 -10.85 -1.53
C ALA A 64 4.60 -10.92 -0.11
N ASP A 65 3.42 -11.53 0.06
CA ASP A 65 2.65 -11.57 1.32
C ASP A 65 2.35 -10.18 1.90
N MET A 66 2.15 -9.19 1.02
CA MET A 66 1.73 -7.84 1.40
C MET A 66 0.21 -7.71 1.39
N VAL A 67 -0.48 -8.49 0.56
CA VAL A 67 -1.94 -8.50 0.48
C VAL A 67 -2.45 -9.93 0.31
N ARG A 68 -3.65 -10.20 0.81
CA ARG A 68 -4.36 -11.46 0.62
C ARG A 68 -5.59 -11.24 -0.24
N ARG A 69 -5.70 -12.00 -1.32
CA ARG A 69 -6.89 -12.00 -2.18
C ARG A 69 -8.00 -12.85 -1.53
N ARG A 70 -9.20 -12.31 -1.44
CA ARG A 70 -10.41 -12.98 -0.95
C ARG A 70 -11.53 -12.90 -1.98
N GLY A 71 -12.43 -13.88 -1.94
CA GLY A 71 -13.62 -13.96 -2.79
C GLY A 71 -13.48 -14.81 -4.06
N THR A 72 -14.62 -15.19 -4.64
CA THR A 72 -14.69 -16.02 -5.85
C THR A 72 -14.51 -15.14 -7.10
N GLY A 73 -13.97 -15.68 -8.20
CA GLY A 73 -13.38 -14.97 -9.33
C GLY A 73 -14.18 -13.89 -10.09
N GLN A 74 -15.39 -13.52 -9.68
CA GLN A 74 -16.11 -12.37 -10.22
C GLN A 74 -15.53 -11.05 -9.68
N ARG A 75 -15.27 -10.07 -10.55
CA ARG A 75 -14.66 -8.76 -10.18
C ARG A 75 -15.31 -8.07 -8.97
N ASN A 76 -16.64 -8.17 -8.82
CA ASN A 76 -17.39 -7.54 -7.73
C ASN A 76 -17.34 -8.29 -6.39
N GLN A 77 -16.74 -9.47 -6.35
CA GLN A 77 -16.59 -10.27 -5.12
C GLN A 77 -15.15 -10.36 -4.65
N VAL A 78 -14.19 -9.80 -5.40
CA VAL A 78 -12.77 -9.89 -5.06
C VAL A 78 -12.36 -8.72 -4.17
N HIS A 79 -11.79 -9.06 -3.01
CA HIS A 79 -11.21 -8.13 -2.06
C HIS A 79 -9.71 -8.40 -1.90
N TYR A 80 -8.93 -7.36 -1.67
CA TYR A 80 -7.52 -7.45 -1.30
C TYR A 80 -7.38 -6.85 0.10
N LEU A 81 -7.02 -7.70 1.05
CA LEU A 81 -6.79 -7.32 2.43
C LEU A 81 -5.29 -7.13 2.65
N PRO A 82 -4.80 -5.98 3.14
CA PRO A 82 -3.40 -5.84 3.49
C PRO A 82 -3.03 -6.77 4.64
N THR A 83 -1.78 -7.23 4.69
CA THR A 83 -1.24 -8.03 5.79
C THR A 83 -0.59 -7.14 6.85
N GLU A 84 -0.24 -7.70 8.01
CA GLU A 84 0.56 -6.99 9.01
C GLU A 84 1.91 -6.52 8.44
N LYS A 85 2.53 -7.32 7.57
CA LYS A 85 3.75 -6.95 6.85
C LYS A 85 3.55 -5.68 6.00
N ALA A 86 2.36 -5.46 5.48
CA ALA A 86 2.02 -4.25 4.74
C ALA A 86 1.94 -3.01 5.65
N VAL A 87 1.47 -3.19 6.88
CA VAL A 87 1.42 -2.11 7.88
C VAL A 87 2.83 -1.60 8.21
N ASP A 88 3.84 -2.46 8.18
CA ASP A 88 5.25 -2.09 8.42
C ASP A 88 5.82 -1.09 7.39
N VAL A 89 5.14 -0.89 6.24
CA VAL A 89 5.52 0.12 5.23
C VAL A 89 5.06 1.53 5.60
N LEU A 90 4.15 1.69 6.56
CA LEU A 90 3.59 3.00 6.92
C LEU A 90 4.63 4.08 7.24
N PRO A 91 5.71 3.82 8.01
CA PRO A 91 6.74 4.83 8.23
C PRO A 91 7.33 5.40 6.93
N VAL A 92 7.55 4.55 5.93
CA VAL A 92 8.07 4.98 4.62
C VAL A 92 7.05 5.85 3.89
N LEU A 93 5.77 5.47 3.90
CA LEU A 93 4.70 6.27 3.30
C LEU A 93 4.57 7.64 3.98
N PHE A 94 4.71 7.69 5.30
CA PHE A 94 4.64 8.91 6.08
C PHE A 94 5.81 9.83 5.76
N ASP A 95 7.04 9.32 5.75
CA ASP A 95 8.23 10.09 5.39
C ASP A 95 8.17 10.60 3.94
N MET A 96 7.67 9.78 3.01
CA MET A 96 7.44 10.22 1.63
C MET A 96 6.44 11.38 1.57
N ALA A 97 5.30 11.26 2.25
CA ALA A 97 4.30 12.32 2.28
C ALA A 97 4.84 13.61 2.89
N LEU A 98 5.53 13.53 4.03
CA LEU A 98 6.15 14.68 4.70
C LEU A 98 7.26 15.30 3.86
N TRP A 99 8.04 14.50 3.13
CA TRP A 99 9.05 14.99 2.20
C TRP A 99 8.40 15.75 1.04
N SER A 100 7.38 15.19 0.40
CA SER A 100 6.66 15.86 -0.69
C SER A 100 6.04 17.18 -0.23
N MET A 101 5.47 17.24 0.98
CA MET A 101 4.93 18.49 1.52
C MET A 101 5.98 19.59 1.72
N ARG A 102 7.25 19.23 1.92
CA ARG A 102 8.33 20.21 2.10
C ARG A 102 8.88 20.73 0.78
N HIS A 103 8.76 19.96 -0.30
CA HIS A 103 9.50 20.20 -1.54
C HIS A 103 8.61 20.38 -2.77
N GLU A 104 7.35 19.92 -2.73
CA GLU A 104 6.41 19.99 -3.85
C GLU A 104 5.25 20.95 -3.51
N SER A 105 5.18 22.06 -4.25
CA SER A 105 4.25 23.19 -4.01
C SER A 105 2.78 22.84 -4.17
N ASP A 106 2.48 21.81 -4.96
CA ASP A 106 1.12 21.45 -5.38
C ASP A 106 0.54 20.28 -4.55
N SER A 107 1.20 19.92 -3.45
CA SER A 107 0.73 18.86 -2.57
C SER A 107 -0.54 19.29 -1.82
N ALA A 108 -1.66 18.62 -2.10
CA ALA A 108 -2.94 18.78 -1.38
C ALA A 108 -3.10 17.64 -0.36
N PRO A 109 -2.68 17.83 0.91
CA PRO A 109 -2.68 16.75 1.88
C PRO A 109 -4.09 16.36 2.31
N LEU A 110 -4.27 15.09 2.66
CA LEU A 110 -5.29 14.69 3.63
C LEU A 110 -4.87 15.25 4.99
N GLN A 111 -5.28 16.48 5.30
CA GLN A 111 -4.77 17.22 6.46
C GLN A 111 -4.91 16.42 7.77
N SER A 112 -6.03 15.71 7.94
CA SER A 112 -6.27 14.84 9.10
C SER A 112 -5.25 13.70 9.25
N VAL A 113 -4.78 13.13 8.14
CA VAL A 113 -3.73 12.11 8.14
C VAL A 113 -2.39 12.73 8.52
N ILE A 114 -2.06 13.89 7.95
CA ILE A 114 -0.79 14.59 8.26
C ILE A 114 -0.72 15.00 9.73
N ASP A 115 -1.81 15.49 10.30
CA ASP A 115 -1.85 15.89 11.71
C ASP A 115 -1.58 14.70 12.63
N ARG A 116 -2.13 13.52 12.30
CA ARG A 116 -1.86 12.26 13.01
C ARG A 116 -0.41 11.82 12.88
N ILE A 117 0.16 11.86 11.66
CA ILE A 117 1.58 11.54 11.41
C ILE A 117 2.51 12.41 12.24
N ARG A 118 2.21 13.71 12.38
CA ARG A 118 3.06 14.67 13.12
C ARG A 118 2.90 14.57 14.64
N THR A 119 1.72 14.18 15.12
CA THR A 119 1.41 14.16 16.55
C THR A 119 1.93 12.88 17.20
N ASP A 120 1.57 11.72 16.66
CA ASP A 120 1.94 10.42 17.20
C ASP A 120 1.86 9.34 16.09
N PRO A 121 2.92 9.18 15.27
CA PRO A 121 2.93 8.24 14.16
C PRO A 121 2.85 6.78 14.65
N ASP A 122 3.44 6.47 15.80
CA ASP A 122 3.47 5.11 16.35
C ASP A 122 2.07 4.68 16.82
N ALA A 123 1.36 5.56 17.52
CA ALA A 123 -0.04 5.30 17.88
C ALA A 123 -0.93 5.14 16.64
N TYR A 124 -0.71 5.95 15.60
CA TYR A 124 -1.47 5.82 14.37
C TYR A 124 -1.20 4.49 13.63
N ILE A 125 0.05 4.05 13.58
CA ILE A 125 0.42 2.74 13.04
C ILE A 125 -0.23 1.62 13.86
N ALA A 126 -0.23 1.73 15.18
CA ALA A 126 -0.86 0.75 16.06
C ALA A 126 -2.37 0.65 15.83
N ASP A 127 -3.06 1.77 15.66
CA ASP A 127 -4.49 1.82 15.34
C ASP A 127 -4.78 1.10 14.00
N ILE A 128 -4.04 1.42 12.95
CA ILE A 128 -4.17 0.77 11.64
C ILE A 128 -3.89 -0.73 11.76
N ARG A 129 -2.85 -1.14 12.50
CA ARG A 129 -2.54 -2.56 12.72
C ARG A 129 -3.70 -3.29 13.38
N ALA A 130 -4.31 -2.68 14.40
CA ALA A 130 -5.46 -3.26 15.08
C ALA A 130 -6.67 -3.41 14.16
N ASP A 131 -6.94 -2.42 13.29
CA ASP A 131 -7.99 -2.49 12.28
C ASP A 131 -7.77 -3.64 11.30
N ILE A 132 -6.56 -3.75 10.72
CA ILE A 132 -6.22 -4.80 9.77
C ILE A 132 -6.31 -6.19 10.41
N THR A 133 -5.90 -6.32 11.67
CA THR A 133 -6.00 -7.58 12.43
C THR A 133 -7.47 -7.98 12.62
N ARG A 134 -8.34 -7.03 13.01
CA ARG A 134 -9.78 -7.27 13.16
C ARG A 134 -10.44 -7.66 11.85
N GLU A 135 -10.15 -6.93 10.77
CA GLU A 135 -10.71 -7.20 9.44
C GLU A 135 -10.29 -8.56 8.91
N THR A 136 -9.04 -8.95 9.14
CA THR A 136 -8.52 -10.27 8.75
C THR A 136 -9.14 -11.41 9.58
N ALA A 137 -9.43 -11.18 10.87
CA ALA A 137 -10.06 -12.17 11.74
C ALA A 137 -11.56 -12.36 11.44
N ALA A 138 -12.23 -11.33 10.92
CA ALA A 138 -13.64 -11.36 10.55
C ALA A 138 -13.92 -12.00 9.16
N ALA A 139 -12.88 -12.37 8.40
CA ALA A 139 -12.96 -12.76 6.98
C ALA A 139 -12.38 -14.15 6.66
#